data_AF-A0A8H4HDS8-F1
#
_entry.id   AF-A0A8H4HDS8-F1
#
_cell.length_a   1.000
_cell.length_b   1.000
_cell.length_c   1.000
_cell.angle_alpha   90.00
_cell.angle_beta   90.00
_cell.angle_gamma   90.00
#
_symmetry.space_group_name_H-M   'P 1'
#
loop_
_entity.id
_entity.type
_entity.pdbx_description
1 polymer ?
#
loop_
_entity_poly.entity_id
_entity_poly.type
_entity_poly.pdbx_seq_one_letter_code
_entity_poly.pdbx_strand_id
1 'polypeptide(L)'
;MYLGDAEVFRTSTAEPTTNGIVWTYIKEVSQYNALWKERQKLIFDLGNLISDVYTGSFNATLTAVFSQRGTTIRTADVILPISARKSASNASSALIVPSDNVEIAYRFPSNTARAIVSISACGQSTEEFWWSNVFSPDTESFVNTVGELYGYSPFREIQLYIDGLLAGVVWPFPIIFTGGVSPGFWRPIVGIDAFDLRQPEIDISPFLPILTDGREHSFEIKIVGLKIQANGTARLSDSVGSYWVVTGNIFLYLEDDAPYSTTNHSEEPTIIAPTPQFTITRLLTKDETGINDTLSYSVVAERTLSITSTQFTWHQSLKYSNSGLLN
;
A
#
# COMPACT_ATOMS: atom_id res chain seq x y z
N MET A 1 -8.00 -11.63 -0.02
CA MET A 1 -8.61 -12.53 0.98
C MET A 1 -8.85 -11.76 2.25
N TYR A 2 -10.05 -11.86 2.79
CA TYR A 2 -10.49 -11.14 3.98
C TYR A 2 -11.02 -12.11 5.03
N LEU A 3 -10.79 -11.76 6.30
CA LEU A 3 -11.49 -12.31 7.45
C LEU A 3 -12.33 -11.18 8.04
N GLY A 4 -13.64 -11.26 7.87
CA GLY A 4 -14.51 -10.09 8.05
C GLY A 4 -14.07 -8.97 7.10
N ASP A 5 -13.74 -7.82 7.66
CA ASP A 5 -13.33 -6.62 6.94
C ASP A 5 -11.81 -6.39 6.91
N ALA A 6 -11.04 -7.27 7.55
CA ALA A 6 -9.58 -7.24 7.58
C ALA A 6 -9.00 -8.04 6.42
N GLU A 7 -8.19 -7.38 5.59
CA GLU A 7 -7.42 -8.09 4.59
C GLU A 7 -6.25 -8.82 5.24
N VAL A 8 -6.16 -10.13 5.00
CA VAL A 8 -5.05 -10.96 5.51
C VAL A 8 -4.13 -11.47 4.39
N PHE A 9 -4.57 -11.40 3.14
CA PHE A 9 -3.78 -11.85 1.99
C PHE A 9 -4.20 -11.16 0.69
N ARG A 10 -3.26 -10.49 0.04
CA ARG A 10 -3.39 -9.93 -1.31
C ARG A 10 -2.42 -10.61 -2.25
N THR A 11 -2.91 -11.07 -3.39
CA THR A 11 -2.17 -11.95 -4.31
C THR A 11 -2.50 -11.61 -5.76
N SER A 12 -1.59 -11.94 -6.67
CA SER A 12 -1.82 -12.02 -8.12
C SER A 12 -2.02 -13.47 -8.56
N THR A 13 -2.64 -13.67 -9.71
CA THR A 13 -2.74 -14.99 -10.34
C THR A 13 -1.46 -15.33 -11.09
N ALA A 14 -1.22 -16.61 -11.40
CA ALA A 14 -0.16 -16.99 -12.35
C ALA A 14 -0.51 -16.51 -13.77
N GLU A 15 0.49 -16.22 -14.61
CA GLU A 15 0.27 -15.85 -16.01
C GLU A 15 -0.33 -17.04 -16.79
N PRO A 16 -1.53 -16.92 -17.38
CA PRO A 16 -2.21 -18.05 -18.00
C PRO A 16 -1.47 -18.62 -19.22
N THR A 17 -1.74 -19.88 -19.55
CA THR A 17 -1.35 -20.52 -20.82
C THR A 17 -2.58 -21.13 -21.49
N THR A 18 -2.49 -21.51 -22.76
CA THR A 18 -3.57 -22.24 -23.46
C THR A 18 -3.91 -23.59 -22.81
N ASN A 19 -2.98 -24.18 -22.06
CA ASN A 19 -3.17 -25.42 -21.32
C ASN A 19 -3.67 -25.20 -19.88
N GLY A 20 -3.92 -23.95 -19.50
CA GLY A 20 -4.28 -23.55 -18.14
C GLY A 20 -3.08 -23.25 -17.24
N ILE A 21 -3.36 -23.07 -15.95
CA ILE A 21 -2.39 -22.76 -14.90
C ILE A 21 -2.76 -23.49 -13.61
N VAL A 22 -1.74 -23.91 -12.88
CA VAL A 22 -1.86 -24.45 -11.52
C VAL A 22 -0.71 -23.89 -10.71
N TRP A 23 -1.02 -23.26 -9.57
CA TRP A 23 -0.02 -22.75 -8.65
C TRP A 23 -0.53 -22.88 -7.22
N THR A 24 0.42 -22.97 -6.29
CA THR A 24 0.16 -23.02 -4.86
C THR A 24 1.07 -22.01 -4.17
N TYR A 25 0.50 -21.24 -3.26
CA TYR A 25 1.26 -20.35 -2.39
C TYR A 25 0.93 -20.66 -0.93
N ILE A 26 1.95 -20.63 -0.07
CA ILE A 26 1.81 -20.84 1.37
C ILE A 26 2.20 -19.53 2.05
N LYS A 27 1.24 -18.92 2.74
CA LYS A 27 1.45 -17.69 3.51
C LYS A 27 1.39 -17.97 5.00
N GLU A 28 2.35 -17.42 5.74
CA GLU A 28 2.29 -17.34 7.20
C GLU A 28 1.29 -16.25 7.60
N VAL A 29 0.31 -16.57 8.45
CA VAL A 29 -0.77 -15.66 8.85
C VAL A 29 -0.97 -15.60 10.36
N SER A 30 0.00 -16.05 11.17
CA SER A 30 -0.07 -16.08 12.64
C SER A 30 -0.23 -14.68 13.23
N GLN A 31 0.27 -13.64 12.54
CA GLN A 31 0.04 -12.25 12.94
C GLN A 31 -1.45 -11.88 13.05
N TYR A 32 -2.34 -12.62 12.38
CA TYR A 32 -3.79 -12.44 12.42
C TYR A 32 -4.51 -13.37 13.41
N ASN A 33 -3.79 -14.03 14.33
CA ASN A 33 -4.38 -14.98 15.28
C ASN A 33 -5.57 -14.43 16.09
N ALA A 34 -5.59 -13.12 16.39
CA ALA A 34 -6.75 -12.49 17.03
C ALA A 34 -8.05 -12.69 16.24
N LEU A 35 -8.01 -12.58 14.91
CA LEU A 35 -9.19 -12.75 14.05
C LEU A 35 -9.69 -14.19 14.07
N TRP A 36 -8.80 -15.17 14.20
CA TRP A 36 -9.14 -16.60 14.21
C TRP A 36 -9.73 -17.10 15.53
N LYS A 37 -9.70 -16.30 16.60
CA LYS A 37 -10.31 -16.64 17.90
C LYS A 37 -11.84 -16.56 17.87
N GLU A 38 -12.41 -15.91 16.85
CA GLU A 38 -13.83 -15.71 16.68
C GLU A 38 -14.29 -16.15 15.29
N ARG A 39 -15.61 -16.31 15.11
CA ARG A 39 -16.17 -16.68 13.81
C ARG A 39 -16.01 -15.53 12.83
N GLN A 40 -15.25 -15.75 11.76
CA GLN A 40 -15.06 -14.78 10.69
C GLN A 40 -15.85 -15.13 9.44
N LYS A 41 -16.27 -14.11 8.67
CA LYS A 41 -16.69 -14.31 7.28
C LYS A 41 -15.44 -14.34 6.41
N LEU A 42 -15.18 -15.46 5.76
CA LEU A 42 -14.09 -15.57 4.80
C LEU A 42 -14.56 -15.07 3.43
N ILE A 43 -13.84 -14.10 2.85
CA ILE A 43 -14.06 -13.62 1.48
C ILE A 43 -12.77 -13.80 0.70
N PHE A 44 -12.80 -14.68 -0.29
CA PHE A 44 -11.72 -14.83 -1.25
C PHE A 44 -12.15 -14.26 -2.60
N ASP A 45 -11.96 -12.96 -2.73
CA ASP A 45 -12.22 -12.23 -3.96
C ASP A 45 -11.02 -12.40 -4.90
N LEU A 46 -11.26 -13.04 -6.04
CA LEU A 46 -10.28 -13.26 -7.10
C LEU A 46 -10.94 -12.85 -8.42
N GLY A 47 -10.68 -11.61 -8.83
CA GLY A 47 -11.21 -11.04 -10.07
C GLY A 47 -10.81 -11.89 -11.27
N ASN A 48 -11.77 -12.21 -12.13
CA ASN A 48 -11.54 -12.97 -13.35
C ASN A 48 -12.27 -12.32 -14.52
N LEU A 49 -11.53 -12.01 -15.58
CA LEU A 49 -12.11 -11.52 -16.82
C LEU A 49 -12.42 -12.72 -17.71
N ILE A 50 -13.71 -13.02 -17.91
CA ILE A 50 -14.16 -14.06 -18.83
C ILE A 50 -14.72 -13.42 -20.10
N SER A 51 -14.17 -13.80 -21.25
CA SER A 51 -14.63 -13.38 -22.57
C SER A 51 -14.52 -14.52 -23.58
N ASP A 52 -14.80 -14.22 -24.86
CA ASP A 52 -14.52 -15.08 -26.00
C ASP A 52 -13.01 -15.36 -26.21
N VAL A 53 -12.15 -14.49 -25.66
CA VAL A 53 -10.69 -14.66 -25.66
C VAL A 53 -10.21 -15.33 -24.36
N TYR A 54 -10.70 -14.86 -23.20
CA TYR A 54 -10.32 -15.36 -21.89
C TYR A 54 -11.37 -16.34 -21.36
N THR A 55 -11.19 -17.63 -21.64
CA THR A 55 -12.23 -18.65 -21.40
C THR A 55 -12.04 -19.47 -20.13
N GLY A 56 -10.93 -19.26 -19.40
CA GLY A 56 -10.57 -20.06 -18.22
C GLY A 56 -11.19 -19.55 -16.92
N SER A 57 -11.93 -20.41 -16.21
CA SER A 57 -12.42 -20.14 -14.85
C SER A 57 -11.45 -20.64 -13.78
N PHE A 58 -11.30 -19.89 -12.69
CA PHE A 58 -10.54 -20.35 -11.53
C PHE A 58 -11.30 -21.36 -10.67
N ASN A 59 -10.59 -22.37 -10.18
CA ASN A 59 -11.01 -23.18 -9.05
C ASN A 59 -9.98 -23.00 -7.94
N ALA A 60 -10.42 -22.50 -6.78
CA ALA A 60 -9.55 -22.18 -5.66
C ALA A 60 -9.86 -23.09 -4.47
N THR A 61 -8.82 -23.70 -3.90
CA THR A 61 -8.89 -24.43 -2.63
C THR A 61 -8.07 -23.67 -1.60
N LEU A 62 -8.70 -23.27 -0.51
CA LEU A 62 -8.04 -22.62 0.63
C LEU A 62 -7.93 -23.61 1.79
N THR A 63 -6.73 -23.77 2.32
CA THR A 63 -6.47 -24.64 3.48
C THR A 63 -5.81 -23.80 4.58
N ALA A 64 -6.42 -23.76 5.76
CA ALA A 64 -5.82 -23.19 6.95
C ALA A 64 -5.27 -24.30 7.84
N VAL A 65 -4.00 -24.19 8.25
CA VAL A 65 -3.34 -25.15 9.14
C VAL A 65 -2.98 -24.45 10.43
N PHE A 66 -3.55 -24.92 11.54
CA PHE A 66 -3.24 -24.43 12.88
C PHE A 66 -2.27 -25.39 13.55
N SER A 67 -1.18 -24.87 14.11
CA SER A 67 -0.22 -25.66 14.87
C SER A 67 0.08 -24.98 16.20
N GLN A 68 0.08 -25.75 17.28
CA GLN A 68 0.55 -25.28 18.58
C GLN A 68 1.99 -25.78 18.76
N ARG A 69 2.94 -24.85 18.82
CA ARG A 69 4.34 -25.13 19.19
C ARG A 69 4.57 -24.63 20.61
N GLY A 70 5.47 -25.26 21.36
CA GLY A 70 5.72 -24.98 22.78
C GLY A 70 6.21 -23.55 23.11
N THR A 71 6.55 -22.75 22.09
CA THR A 71 6.86 -21.33 22.23
C THR A 71 5.69 -20.48 21.74
N THR A 72 5.07 -19.74 22.65
CA THR A 72 4.04 -18.75 22.33
C THR A 72 4.67 -17.55 21.65
N ILE A 73 4.29 -17.26 20.40
CA ILE A 73 4.69 -16.04 19.70
C ILE A 73 3.67 -14.95 20.08
N ARG A 74 4.16 -13.80 20.58
CA ARG A 74 3.27 -12.65 20.84
C ARG A 74 2.71 -12.14 19.52
N THR A 75 1.40 -12.17 19.40
CA THR A 75 0.63 -11.63 18.27
C THR A 75 -0.27 -10.52 18.80
N ALA A 76 -0.87 -9.74 17.90
CA ALA A 76 -1.83 -8.71 18.30
C ALA A 76 -3.00 -9.35 19.07
N ASP A 77 -3.51 -8.64 20.06
CA ASP A 77 -4.67 -9.06 20.84
C ASP A 77 -5.96 -8.62 20.17
N VAL A 78 -5.94 -7.46 19.49
CA VAL A 78 -7.04 -6.91 18.71
C VAL A 78 -6.52 -6.45 17.35
N ILE A 79 -7.33 -6.66 16.30
CA ILE A 79 -7.03 -6.22 14.94
C ILE A 79 -8.22 -5.43 14.41
N LEU A 80 -7.97 -4.18 14.01
CA LEU A 80 -8.99 -3.25 13.51
C LEU A 80 -8.70 -2.90 12.04
N PRO A 81 -9.63 -3.14 11.09
CA PRO A 81 -9.36 -2.91 9.68
C PRO A 81 -9.56 -1.45 9.25
N ILE A 82 -8.59 -0.87 8.53
CA ILE A 82 -8.79 0.38 7.78
C ILE A 82 -9.26 -0.02 6.38
N SER A 83 -10.57 -0.09 6.18
CA SER A 83 -11.18 -0.69 4.98
C SER A 83 -12.60 -0.14 4.73
N ALA A 84 -13.16 -0.44 3.56
CA ALA A 84 -14.51 -0.03 3.16
C ALA A 84 -15.65 -0.72 3.92
N ARG A 85 -15.34 -1.67 4.82
CA ARG A 85 -16.28 -2.42 5.67
C ARG A 85 -17.46 -3.08 4.91
N LYS A 86 -17.18 -3.75 3.79
CA LYS A 86 -18.18 -4.34 2.88
C LYS A 86 -18.45 -5.84 3.12
N SER A 87 -17.86 -6.45 4.15
CA SER A 87 -18.00 -7.89 4.40
C SER A 87 -19.46 -8.32 4.65
N ALA A 88 -20.27 -7.46 5.29
CA ALA A 88 -21.69 -7.71 5.50
C ALA A 88 -22.45 -7.95 4.19
N SER A 89 -22.04 -7.25 3.12
CA SER A 89 -22.60 -7.34 1.76
C SER A 89 -21.91 -8.40 0.87
N ASN A 90 -21.09 -9.28 1.44
CA ASN A 90 -20.33 -10.31 0.73
C ASN A 90 -19.39 -9.76 -0.36
N ALA A 91 -18.84 -8.56 -0.17
CA ALA A 91 -17.92 -7.93 -1.11
C ALA A 91 -16.56 -7.65 -0.46
N SER A 92 -15.54 -7.49 -1.30
CA SER A 92 -14.22 -7.03 -0.87
C SER A 92 -14.31 -5.69 -0.15
N SER A 93 -13.59 -5.59 0.97
CA SER A 93 -13.52 -4.36 1.77
C SER A 93 -12.37 -3.44 1.34
N ALA A 94 -11.77 -3.64 0.18
CA ALA A 94 -10.79 -2.71 -0.35
C ALA A 94 -11.38 -1.31 -0.63
N LEU A 95 -10.58 -0.29 -0.36
CA LEU A 95 -10.78 1.09 -0.79
C LEU A 95 -10.11 1.29 -2.14
N ILE A 96 -10.77 2.06 -3.00
CA ILE A 96 -10.30 2.35 -4.35
C ILE A 96 -9.83 3.80 -4.42
N VAL A 97 -8.53 4.04 -4.48
CA VAL A 97 -7.98 5.40 -4.54
C VAL A 97 -7.71 5.78 -6.01
N PRO A 98 -8.03 7.02 -6.44
CA PRO A 98 -8.54 8.15 -5.65
C PRO A 98 -10.07 8.31 -5.57
N SER A 99 -10.87 7.37 -6.09
CA SER A 99 -12.33 7.53 -6.15
C SER A 99 -13.02 7.44 -4.79
N ASP A 100 -12.51 6.59 -3.91
CA ASP A 100 -12.96 6.44 -2.55
C ASP A 100 -12.16 7.40 -1.67
N ASN A 101 -12.87 8.24 -0.92
CA ASN A 101 -12.29 8.98 0.19
C ASN A 101 -12.97 8.47 1.47
N VAL A 102 -12.24 7.68 2.27
CA VAL A 102 -12.81 7.09 3.48
C VAL A 102 -11.85 7.27 4.63
N GLU A 103 -12.32 8.04 5.59
CA GLU A 103 -11.77 8.18 6.93
C GLU A 103 -12.48 7.15 7.83
N ILE A 104 -11.70 6.27 8.46
CA ILE A 104 -12.23 5.23 9.34
C ILE A 104 -11.90 5.58 10.78
N ALA A 105 -12.89 5.58 11.67
CA ALA A 105 -12.69 5.87 13.07
C ALA A 105 -12.75 4.62 13.97
N TYR A 106 -11.93 4.64 15.02
CA TYR A 106 -11.88 3.60 16.05
C TYR A 106 -11.66 4.20 17.44
N ARG A 107 -12.25 3.57 18.45
CA ARG A 107 -11.92 3.78 19.86
C ARG A 107 -10.98 2.69 20.32
N PHE A 108 -9.82 3.05 20.87
CA PHE A 108 -8.87 2.05 21.35
C PHE A 108 -9.15 1.66 22.81
N PRO A 109 -8.88 0.40 23.20
CA PRO A 109 -8.82 0.02 24.60
C PRO A 109 -7.76 0.85 25.34
N SER A 110 -8.08 1.31 26.55
CA SER A 110 -7.20 2.17 27.35
C SER A 110 -5.89 1.49 27.78
N ASN A 111 -5.79 0.16 27.63
CA ASN A 111 -4.64 -0.65 27.97
C ASN A 111 -3.82 -1.11 26.75
N THR A 112 -3.91 -0.40 25.61
CA THR A 112 -3.20 -0.70 24.35
C THR A 112 -1.72 -0.30 24.35
N ALA A 113 -0.80 -1.20 24.74
CA ALA A 113 0.61 -0.89 25.01
C ALA A 113 1.49 -0.67 23.79
N ARG A 114 1.07 -1.21 22.65
CA ARG A 114 1.72 -1.01 21.36
C ARG A 114 0.65 -1.02 20.28
N ALA A 115 0.82 -0.17 19.28
CA ALA A 115 -0.06 -0.16 18.12
C ALA A 115 0.75 -0.03 16.82
N ILE A 116 0.43 -0.85 15.82
CA ILE A 116 1.10 -0.88 14.52
C ILE A 116 0.03 -0.84 13.44
N VAL A 117 0.25 -0.07 12.37
CA VAL A 117 -0.58 -0.11 11.17
C VAL A 117 0.20 -0.79 10.05
N SER A 118 -0.33 -1.89 9.52
CA SER A 118 0.11 -2.42 8.22
C SER A 118 -0.75 -1.83 7.10
N ILE A 119 -0.12 -1.49 5.97
CA ILE A 119 -0.81 -0.95 4.81
C ILE A 119 -0.56 -1.84 3.60
N SER A 120 -1.62 -2.29 2.95
CA SER A 120 -1.56 -2.92 1.64
C SER A 120 -2.11 -1.95 0.60
N ALA A 121 -1.26 -1.54 -0.34
CA ALA A 121 -1.62 -0.66 -1.43
C ALA A 121 -1.05 -1.22 -2.73
N CYS A 122 -1.91 -1.43 -3.71
CA CYS A 122 -1.55 -2.05 -4.98
C CYS A 122 -2.10 -1.21 -6.14
N GLY A 123 -1.23 -0.67 -6.98
CA GLY A 123 -1.62 -0.05 -8.23
C GLY A 123 -2.11 -1.09 -9.23
N GLN A 124 -3.13 -0.74 -10.00
CA GLN A 124 -3.77 -1.52 -11.07
C GLN A 124 -4.16 -0.55 -12.19
N SER A 125 -4.51 -1.07 -13.36
CA SER A 125 -4.89 -0.23 -14.52
C SER A 125 -3.81 0.81 -14.84
N THR A 126 -4.10 2.12 -14.83
CA THR A 126 -3.10 3.16 -15.16
C THR A 126 -1.96 3.26 -14.15
N GLU A 127 -2.08 2.57 -13.02
CA GLU A 127 -1.12 2.52 -11.94
C GLU A 127 -0.51 1.12 -11.78
N GLU A 128 -0.81 0.14 -12.65
CA GLU A 128 -0.21 -1.20 -12.57
C GLU A 128 1.32 -1.16 -12.71
N PHE A 129 1.80 -0.30 -13.60
CA PHE A 129 3.22 -0.07 -13.88
C PHE A 129 3.68 1.32 -13.46
N TRP A 130 3.11 1.87 -12.37
CA TRP A 130 3.34 3.25 -11.90
C TRP A 130 4.84 3.65 -11.81
N TRP A 131 5.72 2.67 -11.60
CA TRP A 131 7.17 2.84 -11.52
C TRP A 131 7.86 3.11 -12.87
N SER A 132 7.11 3.03 -13.97
CA SER A 132 7.49 3.40 -15.34
C SER A 132 6.76 4.65 -15.84
N ASN A 133 5.89 5.25 -15.01
CA ASN A 133 5.14 6.44 -15.37
C ASN A 133 6.09 7.63 -15.58
N VAL A 134 5.74 8.48 -16.52
CA VAL A 134 6.49 9.71 -16.83
C VAL A 134 6.02 10.87 -15.95
N PHE A 135 6.73 12.00 -16.01
CA PHE A 135 6.20 13.23 -15.42
C PHE A 135 4.94 13.67 -16.17
N SER A 136 3.96 14.23 -15.46
CA SER A 136 2.68 14.61 -16.08
C SER A 136 2.77 15.51 -17.33
N PRO A 137 3.75 16.41 -17.50
CA PRO A 137 3.93 17.15 -18.76
C PRO A 137 4.31 16.30 -19.99
N ASP A 138 4.69 15.04 -19.78
CA ASP A 138 5.20 14.13 -20.82
C ASP A 138 4.18 13.10 -21.30
N THR A 139 2.96 13.09 -20.75
CA THR A 139 1.97 12.04 -21.04
C THR A 139 1.56 11.99 -22.51
N GLU A 140 1.59 13.15 -23.18
CA GLU A 140 1.25 13.32 -24.59
C GLU A 140 2.48 13.34 -25.52
N SER A 141 3.69 13.24 -24.97
CA SER A 141 4.92 13.43 -25.75
C SER A 141 5.10 12.37 -26.85
N PHE A 142 4.53 11.18 -26.68
CA PHE A 142 4.71 10.05 -27.60
C PHE A 142 3.38 9.39 -28.02
N VAL A 143 2.26 10.11 -27.92
CA VAL A 143 0.92 9.56 -28.21
C VAL A 143 0.80 8.97 -29.62
N ASN A 144 1.52 9.55 -30.60
CA ASN A 144 1.51 9.09 -31.98
C ASN A 144 2.45 7.91 -32.27
N THR A 145 3.33 7.54 -31.32
CA THR A 145 4.34 6.50 -31.51
C THR A 145 4.15 5.34 -30.54
N VAL A 146 4.20 5.58 -29.23
CA VAL A 146 4.08 4.55 -28.19
C VAL A 146 2.67 4.47 -27.59
N GLY A 147 1.83 5.49 -27.82
CA GLY A 147 0.50 5.60 -27.25
C GLY A 147 0.47 6.43 -25.97
N GLU A 148 -0.62 6.28 -25.22
CA GLU A 148 -0.86 7.01 -23.97
C GLU A 148 0.20 6.63 -22.92
N LEU A 149 0.83 7.63 -22.31
CA LEU A 149 1.72 7.46 -21.17
C LEU A 149 1.05 7.98 -19.91
N TYR A 150 1.28 7.30 -18.79
CA TYR A 150 0.69 7.69 -17.51
C TYR A 150 1.63 8.61 -16.71
N GLY A 151 1.02 9.57 -16.02
CA GLY A 151 1.72 10.63 -15.31
C GLY A 151 2.03 10.31 -13.85
N TYR A 152 2.27 11.39 -13.09
CA TYR A 152 2.61 11.38 -11.67
C TYR A 152 4.00 10.82 -11.31
N SER A 153 4.90 10.69 -12.30
CA SER A 153 6.30 10.26 -12.16
C SER A 153 6.47 8.78 -11.77
N PRO A 154 7.69 8.22 -11.79
CA PRO A 154 7.94 6.86 -11.34
C PRO A 154 8.06 6.75 -9.81
N PHE A 155 7.43 7.63 -9.04
CA PHE A 155 7.48 7.66 -7.58
C PHE A 155 6.08 7.71 -6.96
N ARG A 156 5.87 6.95 -5.88
CA ARG A 156 4.64 6.98 -5.09
C ARG A 156 4.98 7.03 -3.60
N GLU A 157 4.22 7.81 -2.85
CA GLU A 157 4.23 7.80 -1.40
C GLU A 157 2.81 7.54 -0.89
N ILE A 158 2.68 6.56 0.00
CA ILE A 158 1.46 6.25 0.72
C ILE A 158 1.61 6.86 2.11
N GLN A 159 0.65 7.68 2.52
CA GLN A 159 0.70 8.45 3.76
C GLN A 159 -0.41 7.97 4.70
N LEU A 160 -0.05 7.69 5.95
CA LEU A 160 -0.99 7.40 7.01
C LEU A 160 -1.22 8.66 7.84
N TYR A 161 -2.47 9.04 8.00
CA TYR A 161 -2.90 10.12 8.87
C TYR A 161 -3.74 9.59 10.03
N ILE A 162 -3.52 10.16 11.21
CA ILE A 162 -4.31 9.94 12.42
C ILE A 162 -4.81 11.30 12.87
N ASP A 163 -6.13 11.53 12.89
CA ASP A 163 -6.72 12.84 13.23
C ASP A 163 -6.14 14.02 12.42
N GLY A 164 -5.86 13.76 11.14
CA GLY A 164 -5.25 14.73 10.22
C GLY A 164 -3.75 14.96 10.44
N LEU A 165 -3.12 14.30 11.42
CA LEU A 165 -1.68 14.35 11.68
C LEU A 165 -0.96 13.22 10.95
N LEU A 166 0.17 13.53 10.30
CA LEU A 166 0.96 12.52 9.59
C LEU A 166 1.61 11.55 10.58
N ALA A 167 1.17 10.29 10.55
CA ALA A 167 1.65 9.23 11.44
C ALA A 167 2.76 8.37 10.84
N GLY A 168 2.91 8.38 9.52
CA GLY A 168 3.96 7.64 8.83
C GLY A 168 3.76 7.61 7.33
N VAL A 169 4.78 7.15 6.62
CA VAL A 169 4.72 6.96 5.17
C VAL A 169 5.28 5.61 4.74
N VAL A 170 4.82 5.13 3.59
CA VAL A 170 5.31 3.93 2.91
C VAL A 170 5.65 4.30 1.48
N TRP A 171 6.85 3.96 1.03
CA TRP A 171 7.23 3.99 -0.38
C TRP A 171 7.08 2.57 -0.93
N PRO A 172 6.03 2.29 -1.72
CA PRO A 172 5.70 0.93 -2.11
C PRO A 172 6.80 0.34 -3.00
N PHE A 173 7.02 -0.97 -2.85
CA PHE A 173 7.91 -1.72 -3.73
C PHE A 173 7.26 -1.85 -5.13
N PRO A 174 7.99 -1.61 -6.23
CA PRO A 174 7.46 -1.80 -7.56
C PRO A 174 7.23 -3.29 -7.84
N ILE A 175 5.97 -3.69 -7.97
CA ILE A 175 5.59 -5.05 -8.33
C ILE A 175 5.59 -5.17 -9.84
N ILE A 176 6.22 -6.21 -10.35
CA ILE A 176 6.03 -6.65 -11.74
C ILE A 176 5.07 -7.84 -11.69
N PHE A 177 3.83 -7.58 -12.10
CA PHE A 177 2.79 -8.61 -12.13
C PHE A 177 3.08 -9.66 -13.20
N THR A 178 2.43 -10.80 -13.04
CA THR A 178 2.43 -11.86 -14.05
C THR A 178 1.89 -11.32 -15.37
N GLY A 179 2.66 -11.50 -16.44
CA GLY A 179 2.32 -10.94 -17.76
C GLY A 179 2.85 -9.52 -18.00
N GLY A 180 3.25 -8.77 -16.98
CA GLY A 180 3.77 -7.40 -17.13
C GLY A 180 5.13 -7.34 -17.82
N VAL A 181 5.47 -6.26 -18.52
CA VAL A 181 6.74 -6.08 -19.26
C VAL A 181 6.99 -7.12 -20.37
N SER A 182 7.21 -8.39 -20.03
CA SER A 182 7.40 -9.51 -20.95
C SER A 182 6.77 -10.79 -20.39
N PRO A 183 5.58 -11.19 -20.87
CA PRO A 183 4.86 -12.37 -20.38
C PRO A 183 5.66 -13.68 -20.42
N GLY A 184 6.62 -13.81 -21.35
CA GLY A 184 7.45 -15.00 -21.50
C GLY A 184 8.37 -15.26 -20.29
N PHE A 185 8.75 -14.22 -19.55
CA PHE A 185 9.55 -14.36 -18.34
C PHE A 185 8.74 -14.79 -17.12
N TRP A 186 7.41 -14.61 -17.16
CA TRP A 186 6.53 -14.85 -16.01
C TRP A 186 5.86 -16.22 -16.03
N ARG A 187 6.38 -17.13 -16.86
CA ARG A 187 5.92 -18.52 -16.98
C ARG A 187 7.12 -19.45 -16.74
N PRO A 188 7.19 -20.25 -15.65
CA PRO A 188 6.25 -20.35 -14.51
C PRO A 188 6.64 -19.47 -13.30
N ILE A 189 7.70 -18.68 -13.41
CA ILE A 189 8.26 -17.87 -12.30
C ILE A 189 7.48 -16.56 -12.24
N VAL A 190 7.19 -16.04 -11.05
CA VAL A 190 6.54 -14.72 -10.90
C VAL A 190 7.51 -13.68 -10.35
N GLY A 191 7.17 -12.40 -10.53
CA GLY A 191 7.89 -11.31 -9.91
C GLY A 191 7.96 -11.45 -8.39
N ILE A 192 9.01 -10.88 -7.79
CA ILE A 192 9.17 -10.86 -6.33
C ILE A 192 7.91 -10.25 -5.70
N ASP A 193 7.36 -10.94 -4.70
CA ASP A 193 6.16 -10.56 -3.95
C ASP A 193 4.85 -10.49 -4.77
N ALA A 194 4.83 -10.93 -6.03
CA ALA A 194 3.61 -10.91 -6.86
C ALA A 194 2.51 -11.86 -6.34
N PHE A 195 2.88 -12.96 -5.67
CA PHE A 195 1.92 -13.87 -5.03
C PHE A 195 1.59 -13.52 -3.58
N ASP A 196 2.36 -12.68 -2.91
CA ASP A 196 2.04 -12.15 -1.59
C ASP A 196 2.54 -10.73 -1.49
N LEU A 197 1.66 -9.80 -1.82
CA LEU A 197 2.01 -8.38 -1.88
C LEU A 197 2.34 -7.91 -0.46
N ARG A 198 3.50 -7.26 -0.33
CA ARG A 198 3.97 -6.75 0.97
C ARG A 198 2.97 -5.80 1.59
N GLN A 199 2.92 -5.84 2.91
CA GLN A 199 2.13 -4.93 3.72
C GLN A 199 3.06 -4.22 4.72
N PRO A 200 3.73 -3.13 4.32
CA PRO A 200 4.66 -2.43 5.19
C PRO A 200 3.97 -1.89 6.44
N GLU A 201 4.72 -1.83 7.53
CA GLU A 201 4.23 -1.46 8.85
C GLU A 201 4.73 -0.09 9.29
N ILE A 202 3.87 0.65 9.98
CA ILE A 202 4.16 1.91 10.66
C ILE A 202 3.86 1.70 12.14
N ASP A 203 4.85 1.87 13.02
CA ASP A 203 4.61 1.83 14.46
C ASP A 203 3.97 3.16 14.90
N ILE A 204 2.70 3.09 15.31
CA ILE A 204 1.90 4.24 15.74
C ILE A 204 1.86 4.37 17.27
N SER A 205 2.67 3.60 17.99
CA SER A 205 2.75 3.68 19.46
C SER A 205 3.01 5.10 20.00
N PRO A 206 3.76 5.98 19.31
CA PRO A 206 3.85 7.38 19.72
C PRO A 206 2.51 8.14 19.81
N PHE A 207 1.44 7.69 19.14
CA PHE A 207 0.11 8.28 19.23
C PHE A 207 -0.75 7.72 20.38
N LEU A 208 -0.30 6.67 21.09
CA LEU A 208 -1.09 6.05 22.17
C LEU A 208 -1.56 7.01 23.26
N PRO A 209 -0.81 8.04 23.69
CA PRO A 209 -1.29 9.00 24.69
C PRO A 209 -2.62 9.65 24.30
N ILE A 210 -2.85 9.92 23.01
CA ILE A 210 -4.11 10.48 22.53
C ILE A 210 -5.11 9.39 22.12
N LEU A 211 -4.66 8.29 21.49
CA LEU A 211 -5.55 7.24 20.97
C LEU A 211 -6.31 6.47 22.06
N THR A 212 -5.80 6.50 23.29
CA THR A 212 -6.34 5.74 24.44
C THR A 212 -7.21 6.58 25.36
N ASP A 213 -7.61 7.78 24.93
CA ASP A 213 -8.39 8.74 25.71
C ASP A 213 -9.89 8.38 25.86
N GLY A 214 -10.32 7.27 25.26
CA GLY A 214 -11.69 6.77 25.28
C GLY A 214 -12.62 7.39 24.22
N ARG A 215 -12.10 8.21 23.30
CA ARG A 215 -12.82 8.75 22.14
C ARG A 215 -12.52 7.96 20.87
N GLU A 216 -13.23 8.29 19.80
CA GLU A 216 -12.93 7.74 18.48
C GLU A 216 -11.89 8.62 17.78
N HIS A 217 -10.92 7.98 17.13
CA HIS A 217 -9.86 8.62 16.37
C HIS A 217 -9.90 8.12 14.94
N SER A 218 -9.65 9.04 14.03
CA SER A 218 -9.72 8.85 12.59
C SER A 218 -8.42 8.33 12.02
N PHE A 219 -8.53 7.47 11.00
CA PHE A 219 -7.42 6.93 10.23
C PHE A 219 -7.71 7.13 8.75
N GLU A 220 -6.77 7.74 8.03
CA GLU A 220 -6.88 8.03 6.61
C GLU A 220 -5.59 7.60 5.90
N ILE A 221 -5.74 6.98 4.72
CA ILE A 221 -4.61 6.59 3.87
C ILE A 221 -4.69 7.40 2.58
N LYS A 222 -3.64 8.18 2.29
CA LYS A 222 -3.50 8.93 1.03
C LYS A 222 -2.41 8.34 0.16
N ILE A 223 -2.55 8.45 -1.16
CA ILE A 223 -1.52 8.09 -2.11
C ILE A 223 -1.22 9.30 -2.98
N VAL A 224 0.07 9.64 -3.06
CA VAL A 224 0.57 10.78 -3.82
C VAL A 224 1.71 10.32 -4.73
N GLY A 225 1.85 10.98 -5.87
CA GLY A 225 3.02 10.89 -6.75
C GLY A 225 3.78 12.21 -6.74
N LEU A 226 4.39 12.56 -7.87
CA LEU A 226 5.04 13.86 -8.05
C LEU A 226 4.37 14.67 -9.14
N LYS A 227 4.42 15.99 -8.99
CA LYS A 227 4.15 16.92 -10.08
C LYS A 227 5.27 17.94 -10.22
N ILE A 228 5.51 18.33 -11.47
CA ILE A 228 6.52 19.31 -11.83
C ILE A 228 5.92 20.71 -11.71
N GLN A 229 6.62 21.58 -11.01
CA GLN A 229 6.27 22.99 -10.86
C GLN A 229 6.81 23.81 -12.04
N ALA A 230 6.24 25.00 -12.26
CA ALA A 230 6.66 25.88 -13.35
C ALA A 230 8.15 26.29 -13.28
N ASN A 231 8.75 26.27 -12.09
CA ASN A 231 10.17 26.54 -11.88
C ASN A 231 11.08 25.32 -12.13
N GLY A 232 10.54 24.19 -12.64
CA GLY A 232 11.27 22.96 -12.93
C GLY A 232 11.53 22.05 -11.72
N THR A 233 11.09 22.42 -10.51
CA THR A 233 11.23 21.57 -9.31
C THR A 233 10.07 20.59 -9.17
N ALA A 234 10.30 19.44 -8.53
CA ALA A 234 9.23 18.50 -8.17
C ALA A 234 8.68 18.77 -6.78
N ARG A 235 7.39 18.49 -6.59
CA ARG A 235 6.75 18.36 -5.27
C ARG A 235 5.75 17.20 -5.28
N LEU A 236 5.32 16.78 -4.10
CA LEU A 236 4.21 15.85 -3.97
C LEU A 236 2.98 16.38 -4.71
N SER A 237 2.34 15.51 -5.48
CA SER A 237 1.03 15.78 -6.07
C SER A 237 -0.06 15.66 -5.01
N ASP A 238 -1.27 16.10 -5.36
CA ASP A 238 -2.44 16.00 -4.47
C ASP A 238 -3.26 14.72 -4.77
N SER A 239 -2.83 13.93 -5.76
CA SER A 239 -3.49 12.71 -6.23
C SER A 239 -2.55 11.86 -7.09
N VAL A 240 -3.05 10.72 -7.57
CA VAL A 240 -2.40 9.76 -8.48
C VAL A 240 -3.38 9.33 -9.55
N GLY A 241 -2.93 8.52 -10.52
CA GLY A 241 -3.84 7.85 -11.45
C GLY A 241 -4.73 6.82 -10.75
N SER A 242 -5.72 6.30 -11.49
CA SER A 242 -6.57 5.21 -11.01
C SER A 242 -6.04 3.89 -11.60
N TYR A 243 -5.88 2.82 -10.83
CA TYR A 243 -6.72 2.40 -9.71
C TYR A 243 -5.83 1.81 -8.63
N TRP A 244 -5.88 2.35 -7.41
CA TRP A 244 -5.16 1.79 -6.28
C TRP A 244 -6.11 1.02 -5.36
N VAL A 245 -5.81 -0.26 -5.13
CA VAL A 245 -6.49 -1.11 -4.16
C VAL A 245 -5.81 -0.95 -2.81
N VAL A 246 -6.52 -0.41 -1.83
CA VAL A 246 -5.94 0.00 -0.54
C VAL A 246 -6.72 -0.60 0.63
N THR A 247 -5.99 -1.13 1.60
CA THR A 247 -6.49 -1.55 2.92
C THR A 247 -5.40 -1.37 3.95
N GLY A 248 -5.77 -1.22 5.21
CA GLY A 248 -4.84 -1.33 6.33
C GLY A 248 -5.38 -2.22 7.45
N ASN A 249 -4.50 -2.66 8.34
CA ASN A 249 -4.88 -3.30 9.60
C ASN A 249 -4.11 -2.65 10.74
N ILE A 250 -4.83 -2.25 11.80
CA ILE A 250 -4.28 -1.77 13.04
C ILE A 250 -4.15 -2.95 14.00
N PHE A 251 -2.93 -3.29 14.37
CA PHE A 251 -2.59 -4.33 15.34
C PHE A 251 -2.40 -3.69 16.72
N LEU A 252 -3.24 -4.07 17.68
CA LEU A 252 -3.17 -3.60 19.05
C LEU A 252 -2.64 -4.71 19.96
N TYR A 253 -1.63 -4.39 20.77
CA TYR A 253 -1.08 -5.27 21.79
C TYR A 253 -1.48 -4.71 23.15
N LEU A 254 -2.24 -5.48 23.94
CA LEU A 254 -2.78 -5.04 25.22
C LEU A 254 -1.89 -5.49 26.39
N GLU A 255 -1.74 -4.66 27.41
CA GLU A 255 -1.01 -5.01 28.65
C GLU A 255 -1.74 -4.44 29.86
N ASP A 256 -1.86 -5.22 30.93
CA ASP A 256 -2.60 -4.81 32.14
C ASP A 256 -1.99 -3.58 32.82
N ASP A 257 -0.65 -3.44 32.79
CA ASP A 257 0.11 -2.32 33.36
C ASP A 257 0.59 -1.33 32.29
N ALA A 258 -0.20 -1.16 31.24
CA ALA A 258 -0.04 -0.15 30.20
C ALA A 258 0.41 1.22 30.77
N PRO A 259 1.62 1.71 30.43
CA PRO A 259 2.21 2.88 31.12
C PRO A 259 1.41 4.18 30.98
N TYR A 260 0.61 4.31 29.91
CA TYR A 260 -0.20 5.50 29.62
C TYR A 260 -1.65 5.37 30.12
N SER A 261 -2.05 4.25 30.72
CA SER A 261 -3.36 4.12 31.40
C SER A 261 -3.49 5.07 32.61
N THR A 262 -2.39 5.70 33.03
CA THR A 262 -2.33 6.61 34.18
C THR A 262 -1.80 8.02 33.84
N THR A 263 -1.40 8.26 32.59
CA THR A 263 -0.87 9.56 32.15
C THR A 263 -1.97 10.45 31.59
N ASN A 264 -1.73 11.76 31.55
CA ASN A 264 -2.67 12.72 30.99
C ASN A 264 -2.87 12.44 29.49
N HIS A 265 -4.03 11.93 29.10
CA HIS A 265 -4.37 11.45 27.74
C HIS A 265 -4.50 12.57 26.67
N SER A 266 -3.81 13.69 26.87
CA SER A 266 -4.00 14.92 26.10
C SER A 266 -2.71 15.48 25.50
N GLU A 267 -1.57 14.80 25.70
CA GLU A 267 -0.31 15.23 25.10
C GLU A 267 -0.16 14.61 23.70
N GLU A 268 -0.38 15.43 22.67
CA GLU A 268 -0.10 15.06 21.28
C GLU A 268 1.39 14.75 21.08
N PRO A 269 1.75 13.76 20.25
CA PRO A 269 3.15 13.50 19.95
C PRO A 269 3.78 14.69 19.21
N THR A 270 5.06 14.93 19.47
CA THR A 270 5.85 15.87 18.67
C THR A 270 6.17 15.22 17.32
N ILE A 271 5.73 15.86 16.23
CA ILE A 271 5.95 15.40 14.86
C ILE A 271 6.97 16.30 14.17
N ILE A 272 8.12 15.73 13.80
CA ILE A 272 9.15 16.38 12.98
C ILE A 272 9.12 15.73 11.59
N ALA A 273 8.44 16.39 10.66
CA ALA A 273 8.20 15.91 9.30
C ALA A 273 8.62 16.97 8.25
N PRO A 274 9.92 17.22 8.04
CA PRO A 274 10.35 18.17 7.03
C PRO A 274 9.79 17.82 5.64
N THR A 275 9.63 18.83 4.78
CA THR A 275 9.23 18.64 3.38
C THR A 275 10.21 17.67 2.71
N PRO A 276 9.72 16.64 1.99
CA PRO A 276 10.60 15.70 1.31
C PRO A 276 11.40 16.40 0.22
N GLN A 277 12.63 15.94 0.01
CA GLN A 277 13.53 16.49 -0.99
C GLN A 277 13.48 15.65 -2.26
N PHE A 278 13.34 16.33 -3.40
CA PHE A 278 13.32 15.69 -4.71
C PHE A 278 14.39 16.30 -5.61
N THR A 279 15.22 15.44 -6.19
CA THR A 279 16.09 15.78 -7.32
C THR A 279 15.58 15.05 -8.54
N ILE A 280 15.33 15.77 -9.62
CA ILE A 280 14.84 15.18 -10.87
C ILE A 280 15.71 15.59 -12.05
N THR A 281 15.75 14.74 -13.07
CA THR A 281 16.23 15.10 -14.40
C THR A 281 15.15 14.80 -15.43
N ARG A 282 15.13 15.58 -16.51
CA ARG A 282 14.24 15.38 -17.65
C ARG A 282 14.90 15.92 -18.91
N LEU A 283 15.03 15.09 -19.94
CA LEU A 283 15.54 15.48 -21.25
C LEU A 283 14.70 14.80 -22.33
N LEU A 284 13.94 15.62 -23.05
CA LEU A 284 13.17 15.24 -24.24
C LEU A 284 13.95 15.72 -25.46
N THR A 285 14.26 14.81 -26.37
CA THR A 285 14.93 15.10 -27.64
C THR A 285 13.99 14.91 -28.81
N LYS A 286 14.37 15.46 -29.96
CA LYS A 286 13.62 15.36 -31.20
C LYS A 286 14.53 14.86 -32.32
N ASP A 287 13.93 14.13 -33.26
CA ASP A 287 14.61 13.67 -34.46
C ASP A 287 14.82 14.83 -35.46
N GLU A 288 15.45 14.52 -36.60
CA GLU A 288 15.70 15.49 -37.68
C GLU A 288 14.42 16.08 -38.28
N THR A 289 13.26 15.43 -38.08
CA THR A 289 11.96 15.87 -38.58
C THR A 289 11.19 16.72 -37.55
N GLY A 290 11.72 16.86 -36.34
CA GLY A 290 11.12 17.61 -35.23
C GLY A 290 10.10 16.82 -34.40
N ILE A 291 9.99 15.51 -34.63
CA ILE A 291 9.17 14.58 -33.86
C ILE A 291 9.94 14.19 -32.59
N ASN A 292 9.23 14.00 -31.47
CA ASN A 292 9.85 13.55 -30.23
C ASN A 292 10.45 12.16 -30.42
N ASP A 293 11.74 12.03 -30.11
CA ASP A 293 12.54 10.83 -30.36
C ASP A 293 12.80 10.08 -29.06
N THR A 294 13.48 10.71 -28.11
CA THR A 294 13.78 10.09 -26.81
C THR A 294 13.38 10.95 -25.63
N LEU A 295 12.93 10.32 -24.55
CA LEU A 295 12.73 10.94 -23.24
C LEU A 295 13.51 10.17 -22.18
N SER A 296 14.48 10.85 -21.58
CA SER A 296 15.18 10.36 -20.40
C SER A 296 14.78 11.16 -19.18
N TYR A 297 14.57 10.48 -18.06
CA TYR A 297 14.16 11.11 -16.82
C TYR A 297 14.66 10.34 -15.61
N SER A 298 14.81 11.03 -14.48
CA SER A 298 15.11 10.38 -13.21
C SER A 298 14.44 11.10 -12.03
N VAL A 299 14.24 10.35 -10.97
CA VAL A 299 13.76 10.83 -9.67
C VAL A 299 14.69 10.29 -8.60
N VAL A 300 15.16 11.16 -7.72
CA VAL A 300 15.75 10.82 -6.42
C VAL A 300 14.92 11.50 -5.36
N ALA A 301 14.43 10.73 -4.38
CA ALA A 301 13.64 11.23 -3.27
C ALA A 301 14.30 10.88 -1.94
N GLU A 302 14.31 11.85 -1.02
CA GLU A 302 14.75 11.66 0.36
C GLU A 302 13.70 12.23 1.33
N ARG A 303 13.39 11.47 2.37
CA ARG A 303 12.44 11.90 3.42
C ARG A 303 12.89 11.40 4.78
N THR A 304 12.76 12.26 5.77
CA THR A 304 12.85 11.88 7.18
C THR A 304 11.56 12.25 7.91
N LEU A 305 11.19 11.44 8.89
CA LEU A 305 10.05 11.65 9.77
C LEU A 305 10.44 11.15 11.16
N SER A 306 10.16 11.93 12.20
CA SER A 306 10.29 11.51 13.59
C SER A 306 9.02 11.87 14.34
N ILE A 307 8.43 10.90 15.03
CA ILE A 307 7.25 11.09 15.86
C ILE A 307 7.59 10.61 17.25
N THR A 308 7.50 11.50 18.22
CA THR A 308 7.97 11.25 19.58
C THR A 308 6.90 11.61 20.59
N SER A 309 6.61 10.66 21.48
CA SER A 309 5.90 10.88 22.73
C SER A 309 6.86 10.66 23.91
N THR A 310 6.36 10.76 25.14
CA THR A 310 7.16 10.54 26.35
C THR A 310 7.87 9.18 26.39
N GLN A 311 7.30 8.13 25.78
CA GLN A 311 7.80 6.75 25.89
C GLN A 311 8.23 6.12 24.57
N PHE A 312 7.71 6.61 23.45
CA PHE A 312 7.95 6.02 22.14
C PHE A 312 8.53 7.05 21.20
N THR A 313 9.48 6.61 20.39
CA THR A 313 9.92 7.35 19.21
C THR A 313 9.87 6.42 18.02
N TRP A 314 9.14 6.82 16.98
CA TRP A 314 9.17 6.20 15.67
C TRP A 314 9.92 7.11 14.72
N HIS A 315 10.89 6.55 14.01
CA HIS A 315 11.73 7.29 13.06
C HIS A 315 11.75 6.58 11.71
N GLN A 316 11.53 7.35 10.64
CA GLN A 316 11.70 6.89 9.26
C GLN A 316 12.77 7.72 8.58
N SER A 317 13.68 7.04 7.89
CA SER A 317 14.67 7.63 6.99
C SER A 317 14.63 6.86 5.69
N LEU A 318 14.16 7.52 4.63
CA LEU A 318 13.76 6.90 3.37
C LEU A 318 14.57 7.51 2.22
N LYS A 319 15.08 6.65 1.34
CA LYS A 319 15.77 7.02 0.09
C LYS A 319 15.25 6.19 -1.07
N TYR A 320 15.04 6.84 -2.20
CA TYR A 320 14.51 6.24 -3.41
C TYR A 320 15.22 6.83 -4.62
N SER A 321 15.48 5.99 -5.62
CA SER A 321 15.92 6.44 -6.93
C SER A 321 15.29 5.60 -8.04
N ASN A 322 14.98 6.25 -9.15
CA ASN A 322 14.50 5.62 -10.37
C ASN A 322 14.97 6.44 -11.58
N SER A 323 15.28 5.75 -12.67
CA SER A 323 15.60 6.35 -13.96
C SER A 323 14.83 5.63 -15.05
N GLY A 324 14.24 6.39 -15.97
CA GLY A 324 13.53 5.89 -17.13
C GLY A 324 14.12 6.41 -18.43
N LEU A 325 13.97 5.61 -19.49
CA LEU A 325 14.30 5.96 -20.86
C LEU A 325 13.18 5.45 -21.77
N LEU A 326 12.62 6.36 -22.58
CA LEU A 326 11.77 6.05 -23.73
C LEU A 326 12.54 6.43 -24.99
N ASN A 327 12.51 5.56 -25.98
CA ASN A 327 13.17 5.66 -27.28
C ASN A 327 12.34 4.89 -28.31
#